data_AF-A0A7L3PMU9-F1
#
_entry.id   AF-A0A7L3PMU9-F1
#
_cell.length_a   1.000
_cell.length_b   1.000
_cell.length_c   1.000
_cell.angle_alpha   90.00
_cell.angle_beta   90.00
_cell.angle_gamma   90.00
#
_symmetry.space_group_name_H-M   'P 1'
#
loop_
_entity.id
_entity.type
_entity.pdbx_description
1 polymer ?
#
loop_
_entity_poly.entity_id
_entity_poly.type
_entity_poly.pdbx_seq_one_letter_code
_entity_poly.pdbx_strand_id
1 'polypeptide(L)' 'APSPPKMASNVTNKTDPRSLNSRVFIGNLNTLVVKKSDVEAIFAKYGKIVGCSVHKGFAFVQYVNERNARA' A
#
# COMPACT_ATOMS: atom_id res chain seq x y z
N ALA A 1 17.51 -17.86 -8.71
CA ALA A 1 17.31 -17.55 -7.28
C ALA A 1 16.02 -16.75 -7.13
N PRO A 2 15.10 -17.10 -6.22
CA PRO A 2 13.97 -16.24 -5.92
C PRO A 2 14.50 -14.96 -5.26
N SER A 3 14.23 -13.80 -5.87
CA SER A 3 14.55 -12.51 -5.26
C SER A 3 13.86 -12.41 -3.89
N PRO A 4 14.53 -11.88 -2.85
CA PRO A 4 13.89 -11.69 -1.54
C PRO A 4 12.58 -10.91 -1.73
N PRO A 5 11.52 -11.24 -0.96
CA PRO A 5 10.28 -10.46 -1.02
C PRO A 5 10.65 -9.02 -0.71
N LYS A 6 10.53 -8.15 -1.72
CA LYS A 6 10.75 -6.71 -1.55
C LYS A 6 9.76 -6.25 -0.49
N MET A 7 10.24 -6.02 0.74
CA MET A 7 9.44 -5.43 1.79
C MET A 7 8.90 -4.10 1.27
N ALA A 8 7.59 -3.93 1.37
CA ALA A 8 6.96 -2.70 0.94
C ALA A 8 7.47 -1.55 1.82
N SER A 9 7.92 -0.47 1.16
CA SER A 9 8.51 0.68 1.82
C SER A 9 7.45 1.45 2.60
N ASN A 10 7.81 1.96 3.77
CA ASN A 10 6.93 2.84 4.54
C ASN A 10 6.73 4.23 3.89
N VAL A 11 7.40 4.49 2.76
CA VAL A 11 7.38 5.76 2.02
C VAL A 11 6.40 5.66 0.85
N THR A 12 5.25 6.32 0.99
CA THR A 12 4.22 6.45 -0.06
C THR A 12 4.13 7.87 -0.63
N ASN A 13 4.98 8.79 -0.16
CA ASN A 13 5.01 10.20 -0.60
C ASN A 13 5.92 10.43 -1.82
N LYS A 14 5.90 9.54 -2.81
CA LYS A 14 6.63 9.76 -4.06
C LYS A 14 5.80 10.65 -4.99
N THR A 15 6.44 11.65 -5.59
CA THR A 15 5.84 12.57 -6.56
C THR A 15 5.90 12.07 -8.00
N ASP A 16 6.56 10.92 -8.23
CA ASP A 16 6.56 10.27 -9.54
C ASP A 16 5.12 9.90 -9.95
N PRO A 17 4.67 10.27 -11.16
CA PRO A 17 3.29 10.09 -11.60
C PRO A 17 2.86 8.62 -11.64
N ARG A 18 3.77 7.67 -11.91
CA ARG A 18 3.41 6.23 -11.89
C ARG A 18 3.10 5.77 -10.47
N SER A 19 3.84 6.29 -9.49
CA SER A 19 3.56 6.06 -8.08
C SER A 19 2.23 6.70 -7.69
N LEU A 20 1.99 7.96 -8.03
CA LEU A 20 0.71 8.62 -7.71
C LEU A 20 -0.50 7.87 -8.27
N ASN A 21 -0.42 7.41 -9.52
CA ASN A 21 -1.51 6.70 -10.18
C ASN A 21 -1.81 5.32 -9.59
N SER A 22 -0.84 4.70 -8.92
CA SER A 22 -0.98 3.36 -8.34
C SER A 22 -1.19 3.40 -6.82
N ARG A 23 -1.48 4.58 -6.26
CA ARG A 23 -1.64 4.82 -4.82
C ARG A 23 -3.12 4.87 -4.44
N VAL A 24 -3.52 4.02 -3.51
CA VAL A 24 -4.87 3.89 -2.99
C VAL A 24 -4.94 4.51 -1.59
N PHE A 25 -5.96 5.32 -1.36
CA PHE A 25 -6.31 5.85 -0.05
C PHE A 25 -7.35 4.94 0.62
N ILE A 26 -7.13 4.62 1.89
CA ILE A 26 -8.00 3.79 2.71
C ILE A 26 -8.46 4.66 3.88
N GLY A 27 -9.71 5.11 3.84
CA GLY A 27 -10.33 5.90 4.91
C GLY A 27 -11.06 5.04 5.95
N ASN A 28 -11.57 5.68 6.99
CA ASN A 28 -12.37 5.07 8.06
C ASN A 28 -11.69 3.84 8.70
N LEU A 29 -10.37 3.90 8.83
CA LEU A 29 -9.58 2.79 9.34
C LEU A 29 -9.41 2.92 10.87
N ASN A 30 -9.80 1.90 11.62
CA ASN A 30 -9.54 1.87 13.06
C ASN A 30 -8.07 1.50 13.32
N THR A 31 -7.18 2.48 13.23
CA THR A 31 -5.72 2.30 13.33
C THR A 31 -5.22 2.05 14.75
N LEU A 32 -6.11 1.99 15.75
CA LEU A 32 -5.78 1.48 17.08
C LEU A 32 -5.71 -0.06 17.08
N VAL A 33 -6.46 -0.69 16.18
CA VAL A 33 -6.53 -2.15 16.04
C VAL A 33 -5.79 -2.61 14.79
N VAL A 34 -6.01 -1.94 13.66
CA VAL A 34 -5.41 -2.30 12.37
C VAL A 34 -3.98 -1.79 12.27
N LYS A 35 -3.04 -2.71 12.06
CA LYS A 35 -1.63 -2.40 11.82
C LYS A 35 -1.30 -2.39 10.34
N LYS A 36 -0.11 -1.86 10.01
CA LYS A 36 0.45 -1.88 8.65
C LYS A 36 0.41 -3.29 8.04
N SER A 37 0.83 -4.30 8.79
CA SER A 37 0.85 -5.69 8.31
C SER A 37 -0.55 -6.22 7.96
N ASP A 38 -1.58 -5.81 8.69
CA ASP A 38 -2.97 -6.19 8.40
C ASP A 38 -3.44 -5.53 7.09
N VAL A 39 -3.17 -4.23 6.93
CA VAL A 39 -3.44 -3.52 5.67
C VAL A 39 -2.71 -4.19 4.51
N GLU A 40 -1.42 -4.48 4.67
CA GLU A 40 -0.63 -5.16 3.64
C GLU A 40 -1.19 -6.54 3.31
N ALA A 41 -1.56 -7.35 4.30
CA ALA A 41 -2.12 -8.68 4.08
C ALA A 41 -3.49 -8.63 3.38
N ILE A 42 -4.39 -7.74 3.81
CA ILE A 42 -5.73 -7.58 3.23
C ILE A 42 -5.63 -7.12 1.78
N PHE A 43 -4.74 -6.17 1.49
CA PHE A 43 -4.63 -5.55 0.18
C PHE A 43 -3.67 -6.27 -0.78
N ALA A 44 -2.78 -7.13 -0.28
CA ALA A 44 -1.88 -7.94 -1.11
C ALA A 44 -2.63 -8.84 -2.11
N LYS A 45 -3.88 -9.20 -1.83
CA LYS A 45 -4.73 -10.00 -2.74
C LYS A 45 -5.12 -9.27 -4.03
N TYR A 46 -5.13 -7.93 -4.01
CA TYR A 46 -5.44 -7.11 -5.20
C TYR A 46 -4.20 -6.81 -6.03
N GLY A 47 -3.01 -7.02 -5.47
CA GLY A 47 -1.77 -6.88 -6.20
C GLY A 47 -0.55 -6.72 -5.32
N LYS A 48 0.62 -6.71 -5.96
CA LYS A 48 1.89 -6.51 -5.28
C LYS A 48 1.98 -5.07 -4.73
N ILE A 49 2.03 -4.97 -3.41
CA ILE A 49 2.25 -3.72 -2.69
C ILE A 49 3.76 -3.43 -2.68
N VAL A 50 4.14 -2.20 -3.03
CA VAL A 50 5.53 -1.70 -2.95
C VAL A 50 5.70 -0.63 -1.89
N GLY A 51 4.61 -0.05 -1.40
CA GLY A 51 4.65 0.84 -0.25
C GLY A 51 3.34 0.84 0.52
N CYS A 52 3.44 0.98 1.84
CA CYS A 52 2.28 1.10 2.71
C CYS A 52 2.60 2.02 3.88
N SER A 53 1.74 3.01 4.12
CA SER A 53 1.86 3.95 5.23
C SER A 53 0.52 4.01 5.96
N VAL A 54 0.54 3.87 7.29
CA VAL A 54 -0.66 3.94 8.13
C VAL A 54 -0.58 5.19 9.01
N HIS A 55 -1.67 5.94 9.06
CA HIS A 55 -1.82 7.17 9.81
C HIS A 55 -3.08 7.11 10.66
N LYS A 56 -3.24 7.98 11.65
CA LYS A 56 -4.42 7.93 12.52
C LYS A 56 -5.71 8.11 11.71
N GLY A 57 -6.52 7.05 11.63
CA GLY A 57 -7.80 7.03 10.92
C GLY A 57 -7.75 6.66 9.43
N PHE A 58 -6.57 6.47 8.83
CA PHE A 58 -6.43 6.17 7.40
C PHE A 58 -5.10 5.50 7.03
N ALA A 59 -5.02 4.95 5.82
CA ALA A 59 -3.78 4.39 5.28
C ALA A 59 -3.63 4.68 3.78
N PHE A 60 -2.40 4.59 3.31
CA PHE A 60 -2.05 4.60 1.90
C PHE A 60 -1.40 3.28 1.53
N VAL A 61 -1.82 2.72 0.40
CA VAL A 61 -1.21 1.55 -0.21
C VAL A 61 -0.77 1.90 -1.62
N GLN A 62 0.45 1.55 -1.95
CA GLN A 62 1.07 1.80 -3.25
C GLN A 62 1.30 0.46 -3.94
N TYR A 63 0.65 0.26 -5.09
CA TYR A 63 0.87 -0.92 -5.91
C TYR A 63 1.98 -0.72 -6.93
N VAL A 64 2.53 -1.83 -7.44
CA VAL A 64 3.47 -1.83 -8.59
C VAL A 64 2.80 -1.29 -9.85
N ASN A 65 1.53 -1.62 -10.06
CA ASN A 65 0.80 -1.35 -11.29
C ASN A 65 -0.46 -0.53 -11.03
N GLU A 66 -0.72 0.49 -11.84
CA GLU A 66 -1.94 1.33 -11.78
C GLU A 66 -3.21 0.49 -11.89
N ARG A 67 -3.21 -0.56 -12.74
CA ARG A 67 -4.37 -1.45 -12.90
C ARG A 67 -4.80 -2.11 -11.59
N ASN A 68 -3.85 -2.44 -10.72
CA ASN A 68 -4.15 -3.07 -9.43
C ASN A 68 -4.75 -2.06 -8.44
N ALA A 69 -4.50 -0.77 -8.63
CA ALA A 69 -5.06 0.30 -7.81
C ALA A 69 -6.51 0.66 -8.19
N ARG A 70 -6.97 0.21 -9.37
CA ARG A 70 -8.31 0.50 -9.91
C ARG A 70 -9.30 -0.69 -9.83
N ALA A 71 -8.81 -1.87 -9.47
CA ALA A 71 -9.61 -3.10 -9.37
C ALA A 71 -10.29 -3.22 -7.99
#